data_AF-A0A925BIQ7-F1
#
_entry.id   AF-A0A925BIQ7-F1
#
_cell.length_a   1.000
_cell.length_b   1.000
_cell.length_c   1.000
_cell.angle_alpha   90.00
_cell.angle_beta   90.00
_cell.angle_gamma   90.00
#
_symmetry.space_group_name_H-M   'P 1'
#
loop_
_entity.id
_entity.type
_entity.pdbx_description
1 polymer ?
#
loop_
_entity_poly.entity_id
_entity_poly.type
_entity_poly.pdbx_seq_one_letter_code
_entity_poly.pdbx_strand_id
1 'polypeptide(L)' 'MDSWKLLLEIVLLLGACLILGTVCSWLKQSPIVGYLMAGMILGGPGSLGVLQEEKDIEAIAELGVALLLF' A
#
# COMPACT_ATOMS: atom_id res chain seq x y z
N MET A 1 11.95 -18.23 -2.78
CA MET A 1 11.95 -17.54 -1.46
C MET A 1 11.22 -16.20 -1.54
N ASP A 2 10.59 -15.93 -2.70
CA ASP A 2 10.11 -14.61 -3.11
C ASP A 2 8.65 -14.41 -2.71
N SER A 3 7.85 -15.50 -2.65
CA SER A 3 6.48 -15.45 -2.15
C SER A 3 6.37 -14.97 -0.69
N TRP A 4 7.33 -15.33 0.16
CA TRP A 4 7.37 -14.84 1.55
C TRP A 4 7.71 -13.35 1.63
N LYS A 5 8.55 -12.85 0.72
CA LYS A 5 8.86 -11.42 0.62
C LYS A 5 7.63 -10.64 0.15
N LEU A 6 6.98 -11.09 -0.92
CA LEU A 6 5.72 -10.52 -1.42
C LEU A 6 4.68 -10.42 -0.29
N LEU A 7 4.50 -11.50 0.48
CA LEU A 7 3.55 -11.52 1.60
C LEU A 7 3.90 -10.48 2.67
N LEU A 8 5.18 -10.34 3.01
CA LEU A 8 5.65 -9.31 3.94
C LEU A 8 5.45 -7.90 3.38
N GLU A 9 5.71 -7.67 2.09
CA GLU A 9 5.50 -6.40 1.40
C GLU A 9 4.03 -5.98 1.43
N ILE A 10 3.11 -6.91 1.14
CA ILE A 10 1.67 -6.65 1.23
C ILE A 10 1.25 -6.32 2.66
N VAL A 11 1.71 -7.10 3.64
CA VAL A 11 1.37 -6.87 5.05
C VAL A 11 1.90 -5.51 5.50
N LEU A 12 3.12 -5.13 5.09
CA LEU A 12 3.68 -3.82 5.37
C LEU A 12 2.90 -2.70 4.69
N LEU A 13 2.53 -2.85 3.42
CA LEU A 13 1.78 -1.86 2.67
C LEU A 13 0.38 -1.66 3.26
N LEU A 14 -0.35 -2.74 3.53
CA LEU A 14 -1.66 -2.68 4.18
C LEU A 14 -1.57 -2.10 5.60
N GLY A 15 -0.56 -2.50 6.37
CA GLY A 15 -0.31 -1.96 7.71
C GLY A 15 -0.02 -0.46 7.69
N ALA A 16 0.82 -0.01 6.75
CA ALA A 16 1.12 1.41 6.57
C ALA A 16 -0.12 2.20 6.12
N CYS A 17 -0.92 1.65 5.20
CA CYS A 17 -2.19 2.22 4.79
C CYS A 17 -3.15 2.36 5.99
N LEU A 18 -3.29 1.34 6.83
CA LEU A 18 -4.14 1.41 8.03
C LEU A 18 -3.67 2.50 9.00
N ILE A 19 -2.37 2.56 9.28
CA ILE A 19 -1.80 3.56 10.20
C ILE A 19 -2.01 4.98 9.63
N LEU A 20 -1.55 5.24 8.39
CA LEU A 20 -1.61 6.57 7.79
C LEU A 20 -3.04 7.00 7.45
N GLY A 21 -3.89 6.07 7.01
CA GLY A 21 -5.31 6.33 6.78
C GLY A 21 -6.03 6.72 8.07
N THR A 22 -5.72 6.04 9.18
CA THR A 22 -6.27 6.39 10.51
C THR A 22 -5.77 7.75 10.96
N VAL A 23 -4.47 8.03 10.84
CA VAL A 23 -3.88 9.34 11.18
C VAL A 23 -4.51 10.45 10.34
N CYS A 24 -4.66 10.26 9.03
CA CYS A 24 -5.32 11.22 8.15
C CYS A 24 -6.79 11.44 8.53
N SER A 25 -7.52 10.37 8.84
CA SER A 25 -8.90 10.47 9.31
C SER A 25 -9.00 11.28 10.59
N TRP A 26 -8.08 11.08 11.53
CA TRP A 26 -7.98 11.86 12.77
C TRP A 26 -7.72 13.36 12.52
N LEU A 27 -6.95 13.68 11.48
CA LEU A 27 -6.69 15.04 11.02
C LEU A 27 -7.84 15.64 10.19
N LYS A 28 -9.01 14.99 10.13
CA LYS A 28 -10.17 15.35 9.30
C LYS A 28 -9.88 15.38 7.79
N GLN A 29 -8.84 14.68 7.35
CA GLN A 29 -8.53 14.48 5.94
C GLN A 29 -9.21 13.19 5.44
N SER A 30 -9.40 13.09 4.12
CA SER A 30 -9.86 11.83 3.52
C SER A 30 -8.83 10.72 3.78
N PRO A 31 -9.23 9.54 4.27
CA PRO A 31 -8.32 8.40 4.48
C PRO A 31 -7.53 8.01 3.23
N ILE A 32 -8.09 8.27 2.04
CA ILE A 32 -7.45 8.03 0.74
C ILE A 32 -6.10 8.75 0.66
N VAL A 33 -5.98 9.95 1.21
CA VAL A 33 -4.71 10.69 1.24
C VAL A 33 -3.66 9.93 2.05
N GLY A 34 -4.06 9.33 3.17
CA GLY A 34 -3.20 8.48 4.00
C GLY A 34 -2.73 7.23 3.25
N TYR A 35 -3.61 6.59 2.49
CA TYR A 35 -3.26 5.42 1.68
C TYR A 35 -2.27 5.78 0.55
N LEU A 36 -2.48 6.91 -0.13
CA LEU A 36 -1.56 7.39 -1.17
C LEU A 36 -0.18 7.74 -0.60
N MET A 37 -0.14 8.39 0.57
CA MET A 37 1.12 8.66 1.25
C MET A 37 1.84 7.38 1.67
N ALA A 38 1.12 6.35 2.13
CA ALA A 38 1.70 5.06 2.45
C ALA A 38 2.41 4.44 1.24
N GLY A 39 1.71 4.38 0.09
CA GLY A 39 2.30 3.91 -1.15
C GLY A 39 3.51 4.73 -1.59
N MET A 40 3.43 6.06 -1.48
CA MET A 40 4.54 6.96 -1.81
C MET A 40 5.77 6.76 -0.91
N ILE A 41 5.58 6.53 0.39
CA ILE A 41 6.68 6.33 1.34
C ILE A 41 7.33 4.96 1.16
N LEU A 42 6.54 3.90 0.95
CA LEU A 42 7.07 2.54 0.85
C LEU A 42 7.57 2.16 -0.55
N GLY A 43 6.93 2.66 -1.61
CA GLY A 43 7.24 2.32 -3.01
C GLY A 43 7.47 3.50 -3.95
N GLY A 44 7.33 4.74 -3.48
CA GLY A 44 7.53 5.91 -4.32
C GLY A 44 9.00 6.21 -4.66
N PRO A 45 9.24 7.13 -5.60
CA PRO A 45 10.59 7.56 -5.96
C PRO A 45 11.32 8.16 -4.75
N GLY A 46 12.49 7.61 -4.41
CA GLY A 46 13.25 7.99 -3.21
C GLY A 46 12.88 7.20 -1.94
N SER A 47 11.96 6.24 -2.02
CA SER A 47 11.76 5.25 -0.97
C SER A 47 12.99 4.36 -0.79
N LEU A 48 13.10 3.72 0.38
CA LEU A 48 14.20 2.81 0.72
C LEU A 48 14.21 1.49 -0.10
N GLY A 49 13.38 1.37 -1.14
CA GLY A 49 13.19 0.12 -1.89
C GLY A 49 12.56 -0.97 -1.02
N VAL A 50 11.59 -0.57 -0.17
CA VAL A 50 10.90 -1.48 0.76
C VAL A 50 10.01 -2.46 -0.01
N LEU A 51 9.47 -2.02 -1.15
CA LEU A 51 8.73 -2.84 -2.10
C LEU A 51 9.64 -3.16 -3.27
N GLN A 52 9.91 -4.45 -3.51
CA GLN A 52 10.72 -4.92 -4.64
C GLN A 52 9.86 -5.65 -5.67
N GLU A 53 8.72 -6.22 -5.26
CA GLU A 53 7.84 -7.01 -6.11
C GLU A 53 6.71 -6.16 -6.71
N GLU A 54 7.05 -5.00 -7.32
CA GLU A 54 6.07 -4.01 -7.82
C GLU A 54 5.01 -4.62 -8.74
N LYS A 55 5.43 -5.50 -9.66
CA LYS A 55 4.54 -6.14 -10.65
C LYS A 55 3.51 -7.06 -10.01
N ASP A 56 3.91 -7.82 -8.99
CA ASP A 56 3.01 -8.75 -8.31
C ASP A 56 2.03 -7.99 -7.40
N ILE A 57 2.49 -6.89 -6.79
CA ILE A 57 1.63 -5.98 -6.02
C ILE A 57 0.60 -5.30 -6.93
N GLU A 58 0.99 -4.87 -8.13
CA GLU A 58 0.10 -4.26 -9.12
C GLU A 58 -1.02 -5.20 -9.53
N ALA A 59 -0.72 -6.47 -9.83
CA ALA A 59 -1.73 -7.47 -10.14
C ALA A 59 -2.76 -7.66 -9.01
N ILE A 60 -2.31 -7.64 -7.75
CA ILE A 60 -3.19 -7.75 -6.58
C ILE A 60 -4.02 -6.47 -6.40
N ALA A 61 -3.45 -5.30 -6.67
CA ALA A 61 -4.16 -4.03 -6.63
C ALA A 61 -5.26 -3.96 -7.71
N GLU A 62 -4.98 -4.42 -8.92
CA GLU A 62 -5.97 -4.54 -10.01
C GLU A 62 -7.14 -5.45 -9.59
N LEU A 63 -6.84 -6.61 -8.98
CA LEU A 63 -7.87 -7.50 -8.43
C LEU A 63 -8.69 -6.79 -7.33
N GLY A 64 -8.04 -6.06 -6.43
CA GLY A 64 -8.72 -5.30 -5.38
C GLY A 64 -9.66 -4.23 -5.95
N VAL A 65 -9.20 -3.46 -6.95
CA VAL A 65 -10.03 -2.45 -7.62
C VAL A 65 -11.20 -3.11 -8.36
N ALA A 66 -10.97 -4.22 -9.05
CA ALA A 66 -12.03 -4.98 -9.69
C ALA A 66 -13.10 -5.40 -8.66
N LEU A 67 -12.70 -5.99 -7.53
CA LEU A 67 -13.62 -6.38 -6.46
C LEU A 67 -14.38 -5.22 -5.81
N LEU A 68 -13.91 -3.97 -5.92
CA LEU A 68 -14.63 -2.79 -5.45
C LEU A 68 -15.63 -2.25 -6.48
N LEU A 69 -15.36 -2.47 -7.78
CA LEU A 69 -16.21 -2.00 -8.88
C LEU A 69 -17.34 -2.97 -9.24
N PHE A 70 -17.19 -4.25 -8.88
CA PHE A 70 -18.22 -5.29 -9.01
C PHE A 70 -19.07 -5.41 -7.74
#